data_AF-A0A6N1MG79-F1
#
_entry.id   AF-A0A6N1MG79-F1
#
_cell.length_a   1.000
_cell.length_b   1.000
_cell.length_c   1.000
_cell.angle_alpha   90.00
_cell.angle_beta   90.00
_cell.angle_gamma   90.00
#
_symmetry.space_group_name_H-M   'P 1'
#
loop_
_entity.id
_entity.type
_entity.pdbx_description
1 polymer ?
#
loop_
_entity_poly.entity_id
_entity_poly.type
_entity_poly.pdbx_seq_one_letter_code
_entity_poly.pdbx_strand_id
1 'polypeptide(L)'
;MPPLDEYAVKPQDIKQGVVALKKRQRNLMLLGLTTSTIFIASLISLFFQKELVYGFFGLSTQVQQLHLPVSVDATLASIGDSPDYFFSLLSWFGWLIIKIFASFIGAFFVIGLLKKLRFFYVRFQSFVLKFVAWLIAFIVIWSGLTYWQHDLRNDRDDAYQQVVYYDSNINDSEIARYLADSEIAAPVKSYLLAQTALLHKPQDLSAAKPYVLNLVEAEKQDPKFEQYGFKPEQIWTMQQQVYGQAMTPVAKSVNTQVQQADQLNQITNLVIIGVAILSALLSLILFFLANSIKGRSLRIEQRIH
;
A
#
# COMPACT_ATOMS: atom_id res chain seq x y z
N MET A 1 19.05 69.55 19.17
CA MET A 1 18.32 68.33 18.77
C MET A 1 18.98 67.83 17.48
N PRO A 2 19.46 66.59 17.41
CA PRO A 2 19.99 66.05 16.16
C PRO A 2 18.86 65.96 15.12
N PRO A 3 19.14 66.16 13.82
CA PRO A 3 18.12 66.18 12.78
C PRO A 3 17.44 64.81 12.66
N LEU A 4 16.12 64.83 12.57
CA LEU A 4 15.25 63.64 12.50
C LEU A 4 15.52 62.73 11.28
N ASP A 5 16.30 63.20 10.31
CA ASP A 5 16.66 62.48 9.08
C ASP A 5 17.62 61.31 9.31
N GLU A 6 18.35 61.28 10.43
CA GLU A 6 19.28 60.19 10.75
C GLU A 6 18.56 58.87 11.11
N TYR A 7 17.25 58.93 11.40
CA TYR A 7 16.40 57.78 11.70
C TYR A 7 15.39 57.45 10.58
N ALA A 8 15.41 58.18 9.46
CA ALA A 8 14.51 57.92 8.34
C ALA A 8 15.01 56.71 7.52
N VAL A 9 14.38 55.55 7.76
CA VAL A 9 14.67 54.32 6.98
C VAL A 9 14.43 54.60 5.49
N LYS A 10 15.44 54.37 4.65
CA LYS A 10 15.35 54.66 3.21
C LYS A 10 14.28 53.75 2.58
N PRO A 11 13.43 54.28 1.68
CA PRO A 11 12.38 53.49 1.02
C PRO A 11 12.90 52.26 0.25
N GLN A 12 14.15 52.32 -0.22
CA GLN A 12 14.83 51.20 -0.89
C GLN A 12 15.12 50.03 0.06
N ASP A 13 15.50 50.31 1.30
CA ASP A 13 15.78 49.30 2.33
C ASP A 13 14.48 48.59 2.75
N ILE A 14 13.37 49.33 2.80
CA ILE A 14 12.04 48.77 3.10
C ILE A 14 11.60 47.82 1.97
N LYS A 15 11.79 48.20 0.70
CA LYS A 15 11.48 47.33 -0.46
C LYS A 15 12.32 46.05 -0.47
N GLN A 16 13.63 46.14 -0.20
CA GLN A 16 14.48 44.94 -0.08
C GLN A 16 14.03 44.05 1.09
N GLY A 17 13.65 44.63 2.23
CA GLY A 17 13.11 43.90 3.37
C GLY A 17 11.83 43.10 3.04
N VAL A 18 10.90 43.69 2.28
CA VAL A 18 9.68 43.01 1.81
C VAL A 18 10.00 41.83 0.89
N VAL A 19 10.95 41.99 -0.04
CA VAL A 19 11.38 40.90 -0.93
C VAL A 19 11.98 39.74 -0.13
N ALA A 20 12.82 40.04 0.87
CA ALA A 20 13.39 39.03 1.76
C ALA A 20 12.31 38.30 2.58
N LEU A 21 11.29 39.03 3.08
CA LEU A 21 10.15 38.45 3.80
C LEU A 21 9.33 37.52 2.89
N LYS A 22 9.03 37.91 1.65
CA LYS A 22 8.34 37.06 0.66
C LYS A 22 9.14 35.80 0.32
N LYS A 23 10.47 35.90 0.20
CA LYS A 23 11.35 34.73 -0.01
C LYS A 23 11.29 33.76 1.17
N ARG A 24 11.34 34.26 2.41
CA ARG A 24 11.22 33.43 3.62
C ARG A 24 9.84 32.78 3.73
N GLN A 25 8.77 33.51 3.46
CA GLN A 25 7.42 32.97 3.41
C GLN A 25 7.33 31.80 2.43
N ARG A 26 7.86 31.95 1.21
CA ARG A 26 7.84 30.88 0.20
C ARG A 26 8.59 29.64 0.68
N ASN A 27 9.78 29.80 1.25
CA ASN A 27 10.56 28.68 1.75
C ASN A 27 9.85 27.95 2.90
N LEU A 28 9.23 28.69 3.84
CA LEU A 28 8.44 28.10 4.93
C LEU A 28 7.21 27.35 4.40
N MET A 29 6.55 27.89 3.37
CA MET A 29 5.42 27.23 2.72
C MET A 29 5.84 25.93 2.02
N LEU A 30 7.02 25.92 1.37
CA LEU A 30 7.59 24.71 0.76
C LEU A 30 7.93 23.65 1.82
N LEU A 31 8.58 24.04 2.93
CA LEU A 31 8.87 23.13 4.04
C LEU A 31 7.58 22.62 4.71
N GLY A 32 6.55 23.46 4.81
CA GLY A 32 5.22 23.07 5.30
C GLY A 32 4.57 22.04 4.38
N LEU A 33 4.69 22.21 3.06
CA LEU A 33 4.19 21.25 2.08
C LEU A 33 4.92 19.91 2.14
N THR A 34 6.26 19.92 2.26
CA THR A 34 7.04 18.68 2.36
C THR A 34 6.69 17.90 3.62
N THR A 35 6.55 18.59 4.76
CA THR A 35 6.18 17.93 6.03
C THR A 35 4.75 17.43 6.04
N SER A 36 3.82 18.15 5.40
CA SER A 36 2.46 17.64 5.17
C SER A 36 2.46 16.38 4.30
N THR A 37 3.35 16.32 3.29
CA THR A 37 3.49 15.14 2.43
C THR A 37 4.01 13.94 3.21
N ILE A 38 5.02 14.15 4.07
CA ILE A 38 5.56 13.11 4.96
C ILE A 38 4.48 12.62 5.94
N PHE A 39 3.64 13.53 6.46
CA PHE A 39 2.51 13.15 7.32
C PHE A 39 1.52 12.24 6.58
N ILE A 40 1.09 12.62 5.37
CA ILE A 40 0.17 11.82 4.55
C ILE A 40 0.80 10.46 4.21
N ALA A 41 2.06 10.44 3.82
CA ALA A 41 2.79 9.19 3.55
C ALA A 41 2.84 8.29 4.79
N SER A 42 3.06 8.86 5.97
CA SER A 42 3.07 8.12 7.24
C SER A 42 1.70 7.51 7.55
N LEU A 43 0.61 8.24 7.29
CA LEU A 43 -0.75 7.71 7.45
C LEU A 43 -1.02 6.51 6.52
N ILE A 44 -0.59 6.60 5.26
CA ILE A 44 -0.71 5.48 4.31
C ILE A 44 0.11 4.28 4.80
N SER A 45 1.34 4.51 5.25
CA SER A 45 2.21 3.45 5.77
C SER A 45 1.60 2.71 6.97
N LEU A 46 0.83 3.37 7.85
CA LEU A 46 0.18 2.71 8.98
C LEU A 46 -0.78 1.57 8.58
N PHE A 47 -1.38 1.64 7.39
CA PHE A 47 -2.27 0.59 6.89
C PHE A 47 -1.50 -0.65 6.40
N PHE A 48 -0.35 -0.45 5.74
CA PHE A 48 0.40 -1.54 5.09
C PHE A 48 1.58 -2.06 5.93
N GLN A 49 1.99 -1.34 6.97
CA GLN A 49 3.19 -1.67 7.76
C GLN A 49 3.19 -3.11 8.28
N LYS A 50 2.04 -3.62 8.74
CA LYS A 50 1.97 -4.95 9.35
C LYS A 50 2.21 -6.02 8.31
N GLU A 51 1.59 -5.89 7.14
CA GLU A 51 1.77 -6.83 6.03
C GLU A 51 3.20 -6.79 5.47
N LEU A 52 3.82 -5.60 5.41
CA LEU A 52 5.20 -5.46 4.98
C LEU A 52 6.20 -6.07 5.97
N VAL A 53 6.02 -5.83 7.27
CA VAL A 53 6.88 -6.40 8.31
C VAL A 53 6.73 -7.91 8.37
N TYR A 54 5.50 -8.42 8.35
CA TYR A 54 5.26 -9.86 8.35
C TYR A 54 5.78 -10.52 7.07
N GLY A 55 5.55 -9.90 5.91
CA GLY A 55 6.05 -10.38 4.62
C GLY A 55 7.58 -10.45 4.54
N PHE A 56 8.29 -9.55 5.24
CA PHE A 56 9.76 -9.62 5.35
C PHE A 56 10.25 -10.91 6.04
N PHE A 57 9.47 -11.44 6.98
CA PHE A 57 9.74 -12.72 7.64
C PHE A 57 9.09 -13.91 6.93
N GLY A 58 8.51 -13.73 5.74
CA GLY A 58 7.77 -14.76 5.02
C GLY A 58 6.41 -15.12 5.65
N LEU A 59 5.95 -14.34 6.63
CA LEU A 59 4.69 -14.54 7.32
C LEU A 59 3.57 -13.77 6.63
N SER A 60 2.34 -14.28 6.77
CA SER A 60 1.15 -13.52 6.43
C SER A 60 0.12 -13.59 7.54
N THR A 61 -0.61 -12.50 7.73
CA THR A 61 -1.72 -12.42 8.69
C THR A 61 -2.96 -13.16 8.18
N GLN A 62 -3.04 -13.41 6.87
CA GLN A 62 -4.16 -14.08 6.23
C GLN A 62 -3.68 -15.04 5.14
N VAL A 63 -4.40 -16.14 4.92
CA VAL A 63 -4.18 -16.95 3.71
C VAL A 63 -4.58 -16.10 2.50
N GLN A 64 -3.61 -15.79 1.66
CA GLN A 64 -3.76 -14.89 0.52
C GLN A 64 -3.51 -15.56 -0.83
N GLN A 65 -2.88 -16.74 -0.80
CA GLN A 65 -2.64 -17.58 -1.97
C GLN A 65 -2.79 -19.05 -1.60
N LEU A 66 -3.13 -19.87 -2.59
CA LEU A 66 -3.18 -21.32 -2.45
C LEU A 66 -1.76 -21.86 -2.50
N HIS A 67 -1.26 -22.33 -1.36
CA HIS A 67 0.01 -23.01 -1.30
C HIS A 67 -0.16 -24.49 -1.67
N LEU A 68 0.52 -24.92 -2.72
CA LEU A 68 0.56 -26.33 -3.11
C LEU A 68 1.76 -27.01 -2.45
N PRO A 69 1.54 -28.03 -1.61
CA PRO A 69 2.64 -28.81 -1.06
C PRO A 69 3.32 -29.64 -2.14
N VAL A 70 4.60 -29.97 -1.93
CA VAL A 70 5.46 -30.68 -2.90
C VAL A 70 4.96 -32.09 -3.24
N SER A 71 4.04 -32.63 -2.44
CA SER A 71 3.40 -33.93 -2.60
C SER A 71 2.26 -33.97 -3.62
N VAL A 72 1.98 -32.84 -4.30
CA VAL A 72 0.88 -32.68 -5.25
C VAL A 72 1.37 -32.83 -6.70
N ASP A 73 0.56 -33.48 -7.55
CA ASP A 73 0.88 -33.75 -8.96
C ASP A 73 1.12 -32.49 -9.81
N ALA A 74 1.90 -32.66 -10.88
CA ALA A 74 2.33 -31.57 -11.79
C ALA A 74 1.19 -30.78 -12.44
N THR A 75 0.01 -31.40 -12.61
CA THR A 75 -1.22 -30.75 -13.11
C THR A 75 -1.71 -29.67 -12.15
N LEU A 76 -1.77 -29.95 -10.85
CA LEU A 76 -2.06 -28.94 -9.83
C LEU A 76 -0.88 -27.97 -9.67
N ALA A 77 0.37 -28.44 -9.77
CA ALA A 77 1.55 -27.56 -9.65
C ALA A 77 1.55 -26.41 -10.68
N SER A 78 1.05 -26.64 -11.90
CA SER A 78 0.88 -25.61 -12.93
C SER A 78 -0.14 -24.52 -12.57
N ILE A 79 -1.09 -24.85 -11.67
CA ILE A 79 -2.09 -23.93 -11.13
C ILE A 79 -1.49 -23.11 -9.99
N GLY A 80 -0.42 -23.53 -9.32
CA GLY A 80 0.12 -22.88 -8.12
C GLY A 80 1.42 -22.10 -8.28
N ASP A 81 1.89 -21.84 -9.50
CA ASP A 81 3.15 -21.12 -9.76
C ASP A 81 2.98 -19.62 -9.41
N SER A 82 3.14 -19.33 -8.12
CA SER A 82 2.74 -18.07 -7.49
C SER A 82 3.97 -17.18 -7.24
N PRO A 83 3.98 -15.92 -7.69
CA PRO A 83 5.02 -14.97 -7.32
C PRO A 83 4.98 -14.70 -5.81
N ASP A 84 6.15 -14.62 -5.19
CA ASP A 84 6.31 -14.29 -3.78
C ASP A 84 5.43 -13.09 -3.37
N TYR A 85 4.55 -13.28 -2.38
CA TYR A 85 3.58 -12.29 -1.91
C TYR A 85 4.21 -10.91 -1.61
N PHE A 86 5.37 -10.92 -0.96
CA PHE A 86 6.15 -9.70 -0.70
C PHE A 86 6.47 -8.94 -2.00
N PHE A 87 6.87 -9.64 -3.06
CA PHE A 87 7.13 -9.04 -4.36
C PHE A 87 5.86 -8.61 -5.09
N SER A 88 4.73 -9.29 -4.87
CA SER A 88 3.42 -8.84 -5.38
C SER A 88 2.99 -7.52 -4.72
N LEU A 89 3.09 -7.41 -3.39
CA LEU A 89 2.86 -6.16 -2.66
C LEU A 89 3.82 -5.05 -3.10
N LEU A 90 5.12 -5.37 -3.22
CA LEU A 90 6.14 -4.42 -3.64
C LEU A 90 5.90 -3.96 -5.10
N SER A 91 5.46 -4.87 -5.97
CA SER A 91 5.07 -4.55 -7.34
C SER A 91 3.84 -3.65 -7.37
N TRP A 92 2.81 -3.93 -6.56
CA TRP A 92 1.64 -3.04 -6.42
C TRP A 92 2.05 -1.64 -5.96
N PHE A 93 2.90 -1.54 -4.95
CA PHE A 93 3.42 -0.26 -4.45
C PHE A 93 4.29 0.45 -5.48
N GLY A 94 5.15 -0.28 -6.19
CA GLY A 94 5.97 0.22 -7.30
C GLY A 94 5.11 0.77 -8.44
N TRP A 95 4.05 0.06 -8.81
CA TRP A 95 3.06 0.53 -9.79
C TRP A 95 2.35 1.80 -9.34
N LEU A 96 2.02 1.93 -8.06
CA LEU A 96 1.41 3.13 -7.50
C LEU A 96 2.36 4.34 -7.63
N ILE A 97 3.64 4.17 -7.30
CA ILE A 97 4.67 5.20 -7.49
C ILE A 97 4.75 5.59 -8.97
N ILE A 98 4.90 4.61 -9.86
CA ILE A 98 4.99 4.85 -11.31
C ILE A 98 3.76 5.62 -11.80
N LYS A 99 2.55 5.24 -11.40
CA LYS A 99 1.31 5.93 -11.78
C LYS A 99 1.29 7.38 -11.34
N ILE A 100 1.69 7.68 -10.10
CA ILE A 100 1.76 9.05 -9.60
C ILE A 100 2.72 9.88 -10.44
N PHE A 101 3.96 9.41 -10.61
CA PHE A 101 4.98 10.17 -11.34
C PHE A 101 4.67 10.28 -12.84
N ALA A 102 4.27 9.19 -13.48
CA ALA A 102 3.94 9.17 -14.90
C ALA A 102 2.71 10.03 -15.21
N SER A 103 1.65 9.97 -14.39
CA SER A 103 0.45 10.79 -14.60
C SER A 103 0.74 12.27 -14.31
N PHE A 104 1.50 12.56 -13.25
CA PHE A 104 1.84 13.94 -12.88
C PHE A 104 2.73 14.61 -13.93
N ILE A 105 3.85 13.98 -14.29
CA ILE A 105 4.81 14.49 -15.28
C ILE A 105 4.18 14.46 -16.68
N GLY A 106 3.51 13.37 -17.04
CA GLY A 106 2.85 13.20 -18.33
C GLY A 106 1.77 14.25 -18.59
N ALA A 107 1.00 14.63 -17.57
CA ALA A 107 0.01 15.70 -17.70
C ALA A 107 0.65 17.05 -18.05
N PHE A 108 1.85 17.37 -17.56
CA PHE A 108 2.59 18.57 -17.99
C PHE A 108 2.98 18.52 -19.47
N PHE A 109 3.48 17.37 -19.94
CA PHE A 109 3.81 17.16 -21.34
C PHE A 109 2.59 17.29 -22.26
N VAL A 110 1.46 16.69 -21.88
CA VAL A 110 0.19 16.77 -22.62
C VAL A 110 -0.26 18.22 -22.77
N ILE A 111 -0.21 19.02 -21.70
CA ILE A 111 -0.54 20.45 -21.78
C ILE A 111 0.46 21.24 -22.62
N GLY A 112 1.76 20.90 -22.54
CA GLY A 112 2.79 21.46 -23.41
C GLY A 112 2.52 21.20 -24.89
N LEU A 113 2.09 19.99 -25.23
CA LEU A 113 1.72 19.61 -26.60
C LEU A 113 0.43 20.29 -27.05
N LEU A 114 -0.62 20.28 -26.24
CA LEU A 114 -1.90 20.91 -26.54
C LEU A 114 -1.74 22.41 -26.85
N LYS A 115 -0.85 23.12 -26.13
CA LYS A 115 -0.56 24.53 -26.40
C LYS A 115 0.01 24.82 -27.79
N LYS A 116 0.57 23.82 -28.50
CA LYS A 116 1.03 23.99 -29.88
C LYS A 116 -0.13 24.06 -30.89
N LEU A 117 -1.32 23.60 -30.51
CA LEU A 117 -2.52 23.69 -31.34
C LEU A 117 -3.20 25.05 -31.16
N ARG A 118 -3.50 25.74 -32.26
CA ARG A 118 -4.11 27.09 -32.27
C ARG A 118 -5.37 27.19 -31.39
N PHE A 119 -6.21 26.17 -31.41
CA PHE A 119 -7.45 26.11 -30.62
C PHE A 119 -7.21 26.19 -29.11
N PHE A 120 -6.28 25.39 -28.60
CA PHE A 120 -5.97 25.32 -27.17
C PHE A 120 -5.07 26.48 -26.72
N TYR A 121 -4.23 27.03 -27.61
CA TYR A 121 -3.45 28.23 -27.33
C TYR A 121 -4.33 29.43 -26.96
N VAL A 122 -5.43 29.65 -27.69
CA VAL A 122 -6.36 30.75 -27.44
C VAL A 122 -7.20 30.50 -26.18
N ARG A 123 -7.62 29.25 -25.92
CA ARG A 123 -8.42 28.89 -24.73
C ARG A 123 -7.61 28.84 -23.44
N PHE A 124 -6.33 28.45 -23.49
CA PHE A 124 -5.42 28.43 -22.33
C PHE A 124 -4.81 29.80 -22.02
N GLN A 125 -5.63 30.86 -22.00
CA GLN A 125 -5.23 32.15 -21.44
C GLN A 125 -5.37 32.15 -19.92
N SER A 126 -6.49 31.61 -19.41
CA SER A 126 -6.76 31.51 -17.98
C SER A 126 -5.93 30.42 -17.28
N PHE A 127 -5.41 30.75 -16.10
CA PHE A 127 -4.73 29.79 -15.21
C PHE A 127 -5.65 28.64 -14.79
N VAL A 128 -6.92 28.92 -14.52
CA VAL A 128 -7.91 27.92 -14.09
C VAL A 128 -8.12 26.88 -15.19
N LEU A 129 -8.22 27.30 -16.45
CA LEU A 129 -8.46 26.37 -17.57
C LEU A 129 -7.24 25.47 -17.83
N LYS A 130 -6.02 25.99 -17.64
CA LYS A 130 -4.79 25.19 -17.70
C LYS A 130 -4.78 24.11 -16.61
N PHE A 131 -5.20 24.48 -15.40
CA PHE A 131 -5.27 23.55 -14.27
C PHE A 131 -6.32 22.45 -14.49
N VAL A 132 -7.53 22.82 -14.95
CA VAL A 132 -8.59 21.85 -15.26
C VAL A 132 -8.15 20.88 -16.36
N ALA A 133 -7.56 21.38 -17.44
CA ALA A 133 -7.07 20.50 -18.50
C ALA A 133 -5.91 19.61 -18.03
N TRP A 134 -5.03 20.11 -17.16
CA TRP A 134 -3.97 19.31 -16.56
C TRP A 134 -4.57 18.19 -15.68
N LEU A 135 -5.61 18.49 -14.90
CA LEU A 135 -6.33 17.50 -14.10
C LEU A 135 -6.98 16.42 -14.97
N ILE A 136 -7.63 16.81 -16.08
CA ILE A 136 -8.21 15.86 -17.04
C ILE A 136 -7.12 14.96 -17.63
N ALA A 137 -6.01 15.55 -18.08
CA ALA A 137 -4.89 14.78 -18.62
C ALA A 137 -4.31 13.79 -17.59
N PHE A 138 -4.18 14.24 -16.32
CA PHE A 138 -3.76 13.38 -15.22
C PHE A 138 -4.71 12.18 -15.04
N ILE A 139 -6.02 12.42 -14.99
CA ILE A 139 -7.03 11.36 -14.83
C ILE A 139 -6.97 10.38 -16.00
N VAL A 140 -6.84 10.87 -17.24
CA VAL A 140 -6.78 10.01 -18.43
C VAL A 140 -5.53 9.14 -18.43
N ILE A 141 -4.35 9.70 -18.13
CA ILE A 141 -3.10 8.92 -18.05
C ILE A 141 -3.18 7.91 -16.92
N TRP A 142 -3.68 8.31 -15.75
CA TRP A 142 -3.87 7.42 -14.62
C TRP A 142 -4.80 6.25 -14.95
N SER A 143 -5.90 6.54 -15.64
CA SER A 143 -6.89 5.54 -16.06
C SER A 143 -6.28 4.58 -17.09
N GLY A 144 -5.51 5.09 -18.06
CA GLY A 144 -4.80 4.26 -19.05
C GLY A 144 -3.74 3.35 -18.41
N LEU A 145 -2.96 3.86 -17.45
CA LEU A 145 -2.01 3.05 -16.69
C LEU A 145 -2.72 2.04 -15.78
N THR A 146 -3.90 2.36 -15.28
CA THR A 146 -4.71 1.44 -14.48
C THR A 146 -5.26 0.31 -15.35
N TYR A 147 -5.73 0.62 -16.55
CA TYR A 147 -6.11 -0.39 -17.54
C TYR A 147 -4.92 -1.29 -17.87
N TRP A 148 -3.75 -0.73 -18.18
CA TRP A 148 -2.56 -1.52 -18.50
C TRP A 148 -2.08 -2.39 -17.33
N GLN A 149 -2.11 -1.88 -16.10
CA GLN A 149 -1.81 -2.67 -14.91
C GLN A 149 -2.79 -3.84 -14.75
N HIS A 150 -4.08 -3.62 -15.02
CA HIS A 150 -5.10 -4.64 -14.92
C HIS A 150 -4.92 -5.72 -15.98
N ASP A 151 -4.69 -5.33 -17.24
CA ASP A 151 -4.44 -6.22 -18.37
C ASP A 151 -3.22 -7.12 -18.13
N LEU A 152 -2.13 -6.56 -17.57
CA LEU A 152 -0.94 -7.33 -17.19
C LEU A 152 -1.16 -8.31 -16.02
N ARG A 153 -2.22 -8.14 -15.21
CA ARG A 153 -2.54 -9.00 -14.04
C ARG A 153 -3.64 -10.02 -14.30
N ASN A 154 -4.47 -9.78 -15.31
CA ASN A 154 -5.73 -10.50 -15.52
C ASN A 154 -5.51 -12.00 -15.76
N ASP A 155 -4.52 -12.36 -16.58
CA ASP A 155 -4.30 -13.76 -16.97
C ASP A 155 -3.92 -14.69 -15.81
N ARG A 156 -3.44 -14.14 -14.69
CA ARG A 156 -3.01 -14.95 -13.54
C ARG A 156 -4.07 -14.91 -12.44
N ASP A 157 -4.44 -13.73 -11.96
CA ASP A 157 -5.36 -13.59 -10.82
C ASP A 157 -6.76 -14.17 -11.09
N ASP A 158 -7.24 -14.15 -12.34
CA ASP A 158 -8.56 -14.68 -12.72
C ASP A 158 -8.58 -16.22 -12.72
N ALA A 159 -7.51 -16.87 -13.20
CA ALA A 159 -7.40 -18.33 -13.20
C ALA A 159 -7.38 -18.88 -11.77
N TYR A 160 -6.69 -18.21 -10.84
CA TYR A 160 -6.68 -18.58 -9.42
C TYR A 160 -8.06 -18.43 -8.77
N GLN A 161 -8.74 -17.31 -9.01
CA GLN A 161 -10.06 -17.08 -8.42
C GLN A 161 -11.10 -18.06 -8.96
N GLN A 162 -11.04 -18.40 -10.24
CA GLN A 162 -11.98 -19.34 -10.85
C GLN A 162 -11.91 -20.74 -10.22
N VAL A 163 -10.71 -21.20 -9.87
CA VAL A 163 -10.48 -22.54 -9.29
C VAL A 163 -10.96 -22.65 -7.83
N VAL A 164 -10.85 -21.55 -7.08
CA VAL A 164 -11.20 -21.48 -5.64
C VAL A 164 -12.66 -21.03 -5.41
N TYR A 165 -13.29 -20.40 -6.39
CA TYR A 165 -14.64 -19.86 -6.27
C TYR A 165 -15.70 -20.96 -6.14
N TYR A 166 -16.65 -20.74 -5.24
CA TYR A 166 -17.87 -21.55 -5.09
C TYR A 166 -19.00 -20.65 -4.56
N ASP A 167 -20.25 -20.99 -4.84
CA ASP A 167 -21.39 -20.15 -4.46
C ASP A 167 -21.91 -20.48 -3.05
N SER A 168 -22.16 -21.77 -2.78
CA SER A 168 -22.78 -22.21 -1.52
C SER A 168 -22.01 -23.29 -0.78
N ASN A 169 -21.35 -24.20 -1.49
CA ASN A 169 -20.61 -25.31 -0.89
C ASN A 169 -19.21 -25.41 -1.47
N ILE A 170 -18.21 -25.56 -0.60
CA ILE A 170 -16.81 -25.74 -0.99
C ILE A 170 -16.62 -26.94 -1.92
N ASN A 171 -17.44 -27.98 -1.80
CA ASN A 171 -17.39 -29.16 -2.67
C ASN A 171 -17.77 -28.84 -4.12
N ASP A 172 -18.43 -27.70 -4.37
CA ASP A 172 -18.75 -27.24 -5.72
C ASP A 172 -17.55 -26.57 -6.39
N SER A 173 -16.49 -26.22 -5.65
CA SER A 173 -15.27 -25.62 -6.24
C SER A 173 -14.56 -26.61 -7.16
N GLU A 174 -13.89 -26.08 -8.18
CA GLU A 174 -13.15 -26.90 -9.15
C GLU A 174 -12.03 -27.69 -8.46
N ILE A 175 -11.35 -27.06 -7.50
CA ILE A 175 -10.33 -27.73 -6.68
C ILE A 175 -10.91 -28.85 -5.82
N ALA A 176 -12.09 -28.70 -5.21
CA ALA A 176 -12.67 -29.76 -4.39
C ALA A 176 -13.08 -30.97 -5.22
N ARG A 177 -13.62 -30.75 -6.43
CA ARG A 177 -13.95 -31.84 -7.37
C ARG A 177 -12.69 -32.59 -7.80
N TYR A 178 -11.64 -31.87 -8.19
CA TYR A 178 -10.35 -32.49 -8.53
C TYR A 178 -9.79 -33.30 -7.35
N LEU A 179 -9.83 -32.73 -6.14
CA LEU A 179 -9.32 -33.40 -4.94
C LEU A 179 -10.14 -34.63 -4.57
N ALA A 180 -11.44 -34.66 -4.84
CA ALA A 180 -12.28 -35.84 -4.64
C ALA A 180 -11.79 -37.03 -5.47
N ASP A 181 -11.48 -36.80 -6.75
CA ASP A 181 -11.12 -37.84 -7.71
C ASP A 181 -9.62 -38.24 -7.65
N SER A 182 -8.78 -37.38 -7.08
CA SER A 182 -7.34 -37.62 -6.95
C SER A 182 -6.95 -38.60 -5.81
N GLU A 183 -5.91 -39.41 -6.06
CA GLU A 183 -5.28 -40.29 -5.05
C GLU A 183 -4.30 -39.54 -4.12
N ILE A 184 -4.73 -38.37 -3.62
CA ILE A 184 -3.93 -37.54 -2.71
C ILE A 184 -4.19 -37.93 -1.25
N ALA A 185 -3.19 -37.84 -0.39
CA ALA A 185 -3.33 -38.12 1.04
C ALA A 185 -4.37 -37.19 1.71
N ALA A 186 -5.17 -37.73 2.65
CA ALA A 186 -6.23 -36.99 3.33
C ALA A 186 -5.77 -35.68 4.03
N PRO A 187 -4.59 -35.62 4.66
CA PRO A 187 -4.06 -34.37 5.23
C PRO A 187 -3.81 -33.32 4.14
N VAL A 188 -3.30 -33.72 2.97
CA VAL A 188 -3.03 -32.80 1.85
C VAL A 188 -4.35 -32.27 1.25
N LYS A 189 -5.38 -33.11 1.12
CA LYS A 189 -6.73 -32.65 0.72
C LYS A 189 -7.27 -31.62 1.70
N SER A 190 -7.17 -31.89 3.01
CA SER A 190 -7.61 -30.96 4.06
C SER A 190 -6.82 -29.65 4.03
N TYR A 191 -5.52 -29.70 3.73
CA TYR A 191 -4.66 -28.52 3.59
C TYR A 191 -5.12 -27.60 2.46
N LEU A 192 -5.45 -28.18 1.30
CA LEU A 192 -5.89 -27.42 0.12
C LEU A 192 -7.31 -26.88 0.27
N LEU A 193 -8.23 -27.67 0.84
CA LEU A 193 -9.60 -27.24 1.10
C LEU A 193 -9.68 -26.16 2.19
N ALA A 194 -8.89 -26.27 3.25
CA ALA A 194 -8.79 -25.22 4.27
C ALA A 194 -8.36 -23.87 3.65
N GLN A 195 -7.34 -23.89 2.79
CA GLN A 195 -6.89 -22.69 2.09
C GLN A 195 -7.95 -22.16 1.13
N THR A 196 -8.62 -23.03 0.38
CA THR A 196 -9.72 -22.67 -0.54
C THR A 196 -10.84 -21.92 0.20
N ALA A 197 -11.25 -22.41 1.37
CA ALA A 197 -12.24 -21.75 2.21
C ALA A 197 -11.77 -20.38 2.73
N LEU A 198 -10.50 -20.27 3.13
CA LEU A 198 -9.91 -19.03 3.65
C LEU A 198 -9.64 -17.99 2.56
N LEU A 199 -9.47 -18.41 1.31
CA LEU A 199 -9.28 -17.56 0.12
C LEU A 199 -10.59 -17.09 -0.50
N HIS A 200 -11.69 -17.78 -0.22
CA HIS A 200 -13.01 -17.41 -0.69
C HIS A 200 -13.39 -15.97 -0.27
N LYS A 201 -14.20 -15.28 -1.09
CA LYS A 201 -14.66 -13.91 -0.82
C LYS A 201 -16.19 -13.89 -0.75
N PRO A 202 -16.81 -13.65 0.43
CA PRO A 202 -16.17 -13.44 1.74
C PRO A 202 -15.53 -14.70 2.32
N GLN A 203 -14.58 -14.55 3.25
CA GLN A 203 -13.87 -15.66 3.87
C GLN A 203 -14.85 -16.62 4.56
N ASP A 204 -14.78 -17.92 4.24
CA ASP A 204 -15.64 -18.92 4.86
C ASP A 204 -14.92 -19.66 5.99
N LEU A 205 -14.92 -19.04 7.18
CA LEU A 205 -14.34 -19.65 8.38
C LEU A 205 -15.09 -20.91 8.82
N SER A 206 -16.37 -21.04 8.47
CA SER A 206 -17.19 -22.21 8.85
C SER A 206 -16.77 -23.45 8.07
N ALA A 207 -16.56 -23.29 6.75
CA ALA A 207 -16.01 -24.34 5.90
C ALA A 207 -14.54 -24.63 6.21
N ALA A 208 -13.72 -23.62 6.54
CA ALA A 208 -12.30 -23.81 6.83
C ALA A 208 -12.03 -24.62 8.11
N LYS A 209 -12.82 -24.37 9.17
CA LYS A 209 -12.60 -24.92 10.52
C LYS A 209 -12.46 -26.45 10.59
N PRO A 210 -13.36 -27.27 10.00
CA PRO A 210 -13.22 -28.72 10.04
C PRO A 210 -11.96 -29.21 9.34
N TYR A 211 -11.57 -28.61 8.22
CA TYR A 211 -10.35 -29.00 7.51
C TYR A 211 -9.08 -28.62 8.27
N VAL A 212 -9.05 -27.44 8.92
CA VAL A 212 -7.93 -27.08 9.81
C VAL A 212 -7.87 -28.03 11.01
N LEU A 213 -9.00 -28.44 11.58
CA LEU A 213 -9.01 -29.43 12.67
C LEU A 213 -8.42 -30.77 12.22
N ASN A 214 -8.81 -31.26 11.04
CA ASN A 214 -8.25 -32.49 10.48
C ASN A 214 -6.73 -32.41 10.30
N LEU A 215 -6.18 -31.24 9.95
CA LEU A 215 -4.72 -31.04 9.90
C LEU A 215 -4.07 -31.13 11.28
N VAL A 216 -4.70 -30.55 12.30
CA VAL A 216 -4.22 -30.62 13.70
C VAL A 216 -4.23 -32.06 14.21
N GLU A 217 -5.23 -32.85 13.84
CA GLU A 217 -5.33 -34.26 14.19
C GLU A 217 -4.34 -35.11 13.39
N ALA A 218 -4.21 -34.88 12.09
CA ALA A 218 -3.26 -35.55 11.22
C ALA A 218 -1.82 -35.36 11.69
N GLU A 219 -1.43 -34.16 12.15
CA GLU A 219 -0.09 -33.92 12.68
C GLU A 219 0.22 -34.79 13.93
N LYS A 220 -0.80 -35.15 14.71
CA LYS A 220 -0.62 -36.00 15.90
C LYS A 220 -0.61 -37.49 15.59
N GLN A 221 -1.31 -37.90 14.53
CA GLN A 221 -1.61 -39.31 14.25
C GLN A 221 -0.83 -39.87 13.06
N ASP A 222 -0.47 -39.03 12.08
CA ASP A 222 0.19 -39.45 10.84
C ASP A 222 1.72 -39.29 10.95
N PRO A 223 2.50 -40.38 10.98
CA PRO A 223 3.97 -40.31 11.02
C PRO A 223 4.58 -39.74 9.73
N LYS A 224 3.82 -39.64 8.63
CA LYS A 224 4.29 -39.07 7.36
C LYS A 224 3.99 -37.59 7.22
N PHE A 225 3.44 -36.94 8.25
CA PHE A 225 3.00 -35.54 8.18
C PHE A 225 4.09 -34.58 7.67
N GLU A 226 5.33 -34.74 8.14
CA GLU A 226 6.48 -33.92 7.71
C GLU A 226 6.87 -34.16 6.25
N GLN A 227 6.59 -35.34 5.70
CA GLN A 227 6.97 -35.72 4.34
C GLN A 227 6.05 -35.08 3.28
N TYR A 228 4.88 -34.59 3.67
CA TYR A 228 3.95 -33.93 2.74
C TYR A 228 4.44 -32.55 2.30
N GLY A 229 5.40 -31.93 3.01
CA GLY A 229 6.00 -30.65 2.62
C GLY A 229 5.10 -29.44 2.87
N PHE A 230 4.28 -29.47 3.92
CA PHE A 230 3.50 -28.30 4.33
C PHE A 230 4.41 -27.17 4.84
N LYS A 231 4.12 -25.93 4.42
CA LYS A 231 4.83 -24.76 4.96
C LYS A 231 4.37 -24.46 6.39
N PRO A 232 5.28 -24.42 7.38
CA PRO A 232 4.95 -24.09 8.76
C PRO A 232 4.25 -22.74 8.92
N GLU A 233 4.63 -21.74 8.12
CA GLU A 233 4.07 -20.39 8.13
C GLU A 233 2.60 -20.40 7.71
N GLN A 234 2.24 -21.22 6.72
CA GLN A 234 0.87 -21.35 6.24
C GLN A 234 -0.02 -22.08 7.25
N ILE A 235 0.50 -23.15 7.87
CA ILE A 235 -0.22 -23.85 8.95
C ILE A 235 -0.46 -22.88 10.12
N TRP A 236 0.55 -22.09 10.47
CA TRP A 236 0.42 -21.06 11.50
C TRP A 236 -0.67 -20.04 11.14
N THR A 237 -0.65 -19.47 9.92
CA THR A 237 -1.66 -18.50 9.48
C THR A 237 -3.07 -19.07 9.49
N MET A 238 -3.28 -20.31 9.02
CA MET A 238 -4.59 -20.97 9.05
C MET A 238 -5.11 -21.16 10.48
N GLN A 239 -4.26 -21.66 11.39
CA GLN A 239 -4.64 -21.84 12.80
C GLN A 239 -4.89 -20.50 13.48
N GLN A 240 -4.12 -19.47 13.16
CA GLN A 240 -4.29 -18.13 13.70
C GLN A 240 -5.59 -17.47 13.21
N GLN A 241 -5.97 -17.64 11.94
CA GLN A 241 -7.23 -17.11 11.40
C GLN A 241 -8.48 -17.81 11.96
N VAL A 242 -8.43 -19.14 12.10
CA VAL A 242 -9.59 -19.94 12.55
C VAL A 242 -9.73 -19.97 14.07
N TYR A 243 -8.61 -20.11 14.79
CA TYR A 243 -8.60 -20.36 16.24
C TYR A 243 -7.92 -19.25 17.05
N GLY A 244 -7.24 -18.29 16.41
CA GLY A 244 -6.53 -17.22 17.11
C GLY A 244 -5.23 -17.65 17.80
N GLN A 245 -4.81 -18.91 17.65
CA GLN A 245 -3.60 -19.44 18.29
C GLN A 245 -3.01 -20.64 17.52
N ALA A 246 -1.69 -20.81 17.64
CA ALA A 246 -0.98 -21.99 17.13
C ALA A 246 -1.20 -23.21 18.04
N MET A 247 -1.89 -24.21 17.52
CA MET A 247 -2.26 -25.45 18.21
C MET A 247 -1.21 -26.55 18.04
N THR A 248 -0.46 -26.56 16.94
CA THR A 248 0.42 -27.69 16.60
C THR A 248 1.92 -27.40 16.70
N PRO A 249 2.77 -28.42 16.92
CA PRO A 249 4.23 -28.27 16.90
C PRO A 249 4.78 -27.57 15.64
N VAL A 250 4.31 -27.94 14.45
CA VAL A 250 4.73 -27.32 13.18
C VAL A 250 4.37 -25.84 13.14
N ALA A 251 3.16 -25.46 13.53
CA ALA A 251 2.78 -24.04 13.64
C ALA A 251 3.63 -23.30 14.68
N LYS A 252 3.93 -23.95 15.82
CA LYS A 252 4.73 -23.36 16.90
C LYS A 252 6.20 -23.18 16.55
N SER A 253 6.73 -23.93 15.58
CA SER A 253 8.12 -23.78 15.10
C SER A 253 8.42 -22.36 14.59
N VAL A 254 7.40 -21.67 14.09
CA VAL A 254 7.50 -20.32 13.51
C VAL A 254 7.30 -19.22 14.58
N ASN A 255 6.93 -19.57 15.81
CA ASN A 255 6.63 -18.59 16.86
C ASN A 255 7.77 -17.63 17.15
N THR A 256 9.03 -18.06 16.99
CA THR A 256 10.20 -17.18 17.14
C THR A 256 10.24 -16.10 16.07
N GLN A 257 9.96 -16.46 14.81
CA GLN A 257 9.85 -15.52 13.70
C GLN A 257 8.63 -14.60 13.86
N VAL A 258 7.50 -15.15 14.31
CA VAL A 258 6.28 -14.38 14.62
C VAL A 258 6.56 -13.35 15.72
N GLN A 259 7.26 -13.73 16.80
CA GLN A 259 7.63 -12.81 17.87
C GLN A 259 8.57 -11.71 17.38
N GLN A 260 9.54 -12.03 16.52
CA GLN A 260 10.41 -11.04 15.90
C GLN A 260 9.63 -10.10 14.99
N ALA A 261 8.71 -10.63 14.19
CA ALA A 261 7.82 -9.84 13.33
C ALA A 261 6.90 -8.93 14.15
N ASP A 262 6.37 -9.41 15.27
CA ASP A 262 5.53 -8.62 16.18
C ASP A 262 6.32 -7.51 16.86
N GLN A 263 7.52 -7.80 17.37
CA GLN A 263 8.40 -6.80 17.97
C GLN A 263 8.78 -5.73 16.94
N LEU A 264 9.20 -6.15 15.74
CA LEU A 264 9.54 -5.21 14.68
C LEU A 264 8.32 -4.39 14.26
N ASN A 265 7.14 -5.01 14.12
CA ASN A 265 5.91 -4.32 13.77
C ASN A 265 5.52 -3.28 14.84
N GLN A 266 5.66 -3.61 16.12
CA GLN A 266 5.43 -2.66 17.22
C GLN A 266 6.40 -1.47 17.15
N ILE A 267 7.70 -1.74 16.95
CA ILE A 267 8.72 -0.69 16.82
C ILE A 267 8.43 0.18 15.60
N THR A 268 8.18 -0.43 14.43
CA THR A 268 7.87 0.28 13.20
C THR A 268 6.62 1.14 13.35
N ASN A 269 5.56 0.61 13.98
CA ASN A 269 4.35 1.37 14.26
C ASN A 269 4.63 2.58 15.16
N LEU A 270 5.40 2.42 16.23
CA LEU A 270 5.80 3.53 17.11
C LEU A 270 6.61 4.59 16.35
N VAL A 271 7.55 4.17 15.52
CA VAL A 271 8.36 5.08 14.69
C VAL A 271 7.49 5.84 13.69
N ILE A 272 6.58 5.16 12.98
CA ILE A 272 5.69 5.80 12.01
C ILE A 272 4.74 6.79 12.70
N ILE A 273 4.17 6.43 13.85
CA ILE A 273 3.34 7.35 14.65
C ILE A 273 4.17 8.56 15.10
N GLY A 274 5.38 8.33 15.61
CA GLY A 274 6.28 9.40 16.03
C GLY A 274 6.60 10.38 14.89
N VAL A 275 6.95 9.85 13.71
CA VAL A 275 7.19 10.65 12.50
C VAL A 275 5.92 11.39 12.05
N ALA A 276 4.75 10.76 12.12
CA ALA A 276 3.48 11.39 11.78
C ALA A 276 3.17 12.58 12.69
N ILE A 277 3.28 12.40 14.01
CA ILE A 277 3.05 13.48 14.99
C ILE A 277 4.04 14.63 14.78
N LEU A 278 5.33 14.32 14.65
CA LEU A 278 6.37 15.31 14.41
C LEU A 278 6.11 16.10 13.12
N SER A 279 5.77 15.40 12.05
CA SER A 279 5.49 16.02 10.74
C SER A 279 4.22 16.87 10.78
N ALA A 280 3.18 16.43 11.48
CA ALA A 280 1.95 17.20 11.68
C ALA A 280 2.22 18.49 12.44
N LEU A 281 2.92 18.41 13.58
CA LEU A 281 3.29 19.58 14.38
C LEU A 281 4.18 20.56 13.59
N LEU A 282 5.19 20.05 12.88
CA LEU A 282 6.08 20.89 12.07
C LEU A 282 5.30 21.58 10.95
N SER A 283 4.41 20.86 10.26
CA SER A 283 3.58 21.44 9.19
C SER A 283 2.70 22.58 9.70
N LEU A 284 2.12 22.42 10.89
CA LEU A 284 1.24 23.39 11.54
C LEU A 284 2.03 24.64 11.94
N ILE A 285 3.18 24.47 12.60
CA ILE A 285 4.07 25.58 12.97
C ILE A 285 4.52 26.36 11.73
N LEU A 286 4.98 25.65 10.68
CA LEU A 286 5.45 26.27 9.45
C LEU A 286 4.32 27.01 8.72
N PHE A 287 3.10 26.47 8.73
CA PHE A 287 1.92 27.13 8.18
C PHE A 287 1.59 28.43 8.92
N PHE A 288 1.55 28.42 10.26
CA PHE A 288 1.32 29.63 11.05
C PHE A 288 2.41 30.68 10.86
N LEU A 289 3.69 30.27 10.83
CA LEU A 289 4.80 31.19 10.57
C LEU A 289 4.67 31.82 9.17
N ALA A 290 4.40 31.02 8.14
CA ALA A 290 4.23 31.50 6.78
C ALA A 290 3.07 32.49 6.68
N ASN A 291 1.94 32.20 7.33
CA ASN A 291 0.78 33.09 7.33
C ASN A 291 1.04 34.40 8.09
N SER A 292 1.78 34.35 9.20
CA SER A 292 2.18 35.55 9.96
C SER A 292 3.07 36.48 9.12
N ILE A 293 4.06 35.92 8.40
CA ILE A 293 4.96 36.68 7.52
C ILE A 293 4.19 37.26 6.34
N LYS A 294 3.27 36.49 5.73
CA LYS A 294 2.38 36.97 4.67
C LYS A 294 1.57 38.19 5.13
N GLY A 295 0.96 38.11 6.31
CA GLY A 295 0.18 39.21 6.88
C GLY A 295 1.01 40.44 7.24
N ARG A 296 2.27 40.26 7.68
CA ARG A 296 3.20 41.39 7.90
C ARG A 296 3.65 42.02 6.58
N SER A 297 4.00 41.22 5.58
CA SER A 297 4.37 41.70 4.24
C SER A 297 3.27 42.54 3.60
N LEU A 298 2.01 42.07 3.66
CA LEU A 298 0.85 42.79 3.12
C LEU A 298 0.64 44.15 3.79
N ARG A 299 0.71 44.20 5.12
CA ARG A 299 0.58 45.47 5.88
C ARG A 299 1.69 46.46 5.57
N ILE A 300 2.91 45.99 5.32
CA ILE A 300 4.04 46.84 4.95
C ILE A 300 3.84 47.39 3.52
N GLU A 301 3.43 46.54 2.57
CA GLU A 301 3.15 46.97 1.19
C GLU A 301 2.02 48.00 1.11
N GLN A 302 0.94 47.82 1.89
CA GLN A 302 -0.17 48.76 1.99
C GLN A 302 0.18 50.12 2.62
N ARG A 303 1.32 50.22 3.32
CA ARG A 303 1.79 51.49 3.93
C ARG A 303 2.85 52.19 3.09
N ILE A 304 3.43 51.52 2.11
CA ILE A 304 4.43 52.07 1.18
C ILE A 304 3.77 52.60 -0.09
N HIS A 305 2.64 52.00 -0.49
CA HIS A 305 1.75 52.49 -1.53
C HIS A 305 0.69 53.42 -0.94
#